data_AF-A0A8J6JFN0-F1
#
_entry.id   AF-A0A8J6JFN0-F1
#
_cell.length_a   1.000
_cell.length_b   1.000
_cell.length_c   1.000
_cell.angle_alpha   90.00
_cell.angle_beta   90.00
_cell.angle_gamma   90.00
#
_symmetry.space_group_name_H-M   'P 1'
#
loop_
_entity.id
_entity.type
_entity.pdbx_description
1 polymer ?
#
loop_
_entity_poly.entity_id
_entity_poly.type
_entity_poly.pdbx_seq_one_letter_code
_entity_poly.pdbx_strand_id
1 'polypeptide(L)' 'MESGKIIVVANQKGGVAKTSTVRNLSYALAEMGKKVLVVDFDPQYNLTTS' A
#
# COMPACT_ATOMS: atom_id res chain seq x y z
N MET A 1 5.76 2.53 -22.64
CA MET A 1 5.95 2.08 -21.23
C MET A 1 4.77 1.21 -20.89
N GLU A 2 5.00 -0.01 -20.40
CA GLU A 2 3.92 -0.88 -19.96
C GLU A 2 3.27 -0.31 -18.68
N SER A 3 1.95 -0.44 -18.54
CA SER A 3 1.24 0.03 -17.35
C SER A 3 1.56 -0.86 -16.15
N GLY A 4 1.81 -0.26 -14.98
CA GLY A 4 2.02 -1.01 -13.74
C GLY A 4 0.76 -1.74 -13.26
N LYS A 5 0.93 -2.83 -12.50
CA LYS A 5 -0.19 -3.55 -11.88
C LYS A 5 -0.75 -2.73 -10.71
N ILE A 6 -2.05 -2.45 -10.73
CA ILE A 6 -2.75 -1.72 -9.66
C ILE A 6 -3.34 -2.72 -8.67
N ILE A 7 -3.06 -2.52 -7.38
CA ILE A 7 -3.59 -3.33 -6.27
C ILE A 7 -4.24 -2.38 -5.26
N VAL A 8 -5.50 -2.63 -4.91
CA VAL A 8 -6.26 -1.84 -3.94
C VAL A 8 -6.59 -2.71 -2.73
N VAL A 9 -6.25 -2.23 -1.54
CA VAL A 9 -6.58 -2.88 -0.26
C VAL A 9 -7.57 -1.99 0.48
N ALA A 10 -8.84 -2.40 0.49
CA ALA A 10 -9.93 -1.64 1.10
C ALA A 10 -10.83 -2.53 1.96
N ASN A 11 -11.31 -1.98 3.07
CA ASN A 11 -12.30 -2.57 3.95
C ASN A 11 -12.96 -1.45 4.77
N GLN A 12 -14.29 -1.49 4.92
CA GLN A 12 -15.05 -0.50 5.69
C GLN A 12 -14.73 -0.54 7.19
N LYS A 13 -14.31 -1.70 7.72
CA LYS A 13 -13.94 -1.85 9.13
C LYS A 13 -12.53 -1.32 9.40
N GLY A 14 -12.38 -0.48 10.43
CA GLY A 14 -11.08 -0.06 10.96
C GLY A 14 -10.38 -1.18 11.75
N GLY A 15 -9.05 -1.12 11.86
CA GLY A 15 -8.28 -2.08 12.67
C GLY A 15 -8.08 -3.47 12.05
N VAL A 16 -8.35 -3.65 10.76
CA VAL A 16 -8.24 -4.95 10.04
C VAL A 16 -6.94 -5.08 9.23
N ALA A 17 -5.88 -4.40 9.66
CA ALA A 17 -4.54 -4.45 9.08
C ALA A 17 -4.35 -3.90 7.64
N LYS A 18 -5.32 -3.19 7.04
CA LYS A 18 -5.20 -2.61 5.68
C LYS A 18 -3.86 -1.88 5.43
N THR A 19 -3.55 -0.90 6.28
CA THR A 19 -2.32 -0.09 6.19
C THR A 19 -1.06 -0.95 6.32
N SER A 20 -1.03 -1.85 7.32
CA SER A 20 0.11 -2.75 7.54
C SER A 20 0.33 -3.70 6.36
N THR A 21 -0.75 -4.22 5.77
CA THR A 21 -0.68 -5.04 4.56
C THR A 21 -0.10 -4.26 3.39
N VAL A 22 -0.58 -3.03 3.12
CA VAL A 22 -0.05 -2.21 2.03
C VAL A 22 1.43 -1.89 2.25
N ARG A 23 1.82 -1.49 3.46
CA ARG A 23 3.22 -1.18 3.81
C ARG A 23 4.13 -2.39 3.57
N ASN A 24 3.81 -3.54 4.15
CA ASN A 24 4.65 -4.74 4.05
C ASN A 24 4.72 -5.28 2.61
N LEU A 25 3.60 -5.25 1.87
CA LEU A 25 3.58 -5.64 0.47
C LEU A 25 4.44 -4.69 -0.38
N SER A 26 4.35 -3.38 -0.16
CA SER A 26 5.15 -2.40 -0.90
C SER A 26 6.65 -2.57 -0.64
N TYR A 27 7.02 -2.84 0.61
CA TYR A 27 8.40 -3.11 1.01
C TYR A 27 8.94 -4.37 0.34
N ALA A 28 8.21 -5.49 0.46
CA ALA A 28 8.61 -6.75 -0.16
C ALA A 28 8.76 -6.63 -1.69
N LEU A 29 7.84 -5.92 -2.36
CA LEU A 29 7.94 -5.67 -3.80
C LEU A 29 9.17 -4.80 -4.17
N ALA A 30 9.48 -3.81 -3.35
CA ALA A 30 10.67 -2.99 -3.54
C ALA A 30 11.97 -3.80 -3.34
N GLU A 31 12.02 -4.68 -2.33
CA GLU A 31 13.15 -5.62 -2.12
C GLU A 31 13.33 -6.58 -3.30
N MET A 32 12.25 -6.96 -3.99
CA MET A 32 12.30 -7.74 -5.23
C MET A 32 12.69 -6.92 -6.47
N GLY A 33 13.13 -5.66 -6.29
CA GLY A 33 13.58 -4.78 -7.38
C GLY A 33 12.46 -4.17 -8.21
N LYS A 34 11.21 -4.17 -7.73
CA LYS A 34 10.09 -3.54 -8.44
C LYS A 34 10.02 -2.04 -8.11
N LYS A 35 9.65 -1.24 -9.11
CA LYS A 35 9.23 0.15 -8.87
C LYS A 35 7.82 0.14 -8.28
N VAL A 36 7.67 0.68 -7.08
CA VAL A 36 6.41 0.69 -6.34
C VAL A 36 5.99 2.13 -6.08
N LEU A 37 4.73 2.44 -6.34
CA LEU A 37 4.07 3.67 -5.89
C LEU A 37 3.00 3.26 -4.86
N VAL A 38 3.05 3.88 -3.70
CA VAL A 38 2.04 3.73 -2.67
C VAL A 38 1.17 4.98 -2.66
N VAL A 39 -0.15 4.80 -2.64
CA VAL A 39 -1.13 5.90 -2.56
C VAL A 39 -1.97 5.67 -1.31
N ASP A 40 -1.95 6.65 -0.41
CA ASP A 40 -2.76 6.66 0.81
C ASP A 40 -4.07 7.40 0.54
N PHE A 41 -5.19 6.70 0.72
CA PHE A 41 -6.54 7.25 0.54
C PHE A 41 -7.37 7.13 1.83
N ASP A 42 -6.69 7.07 2.99
CA ASP A 42 -7.31 7.11 4.30
C ASP A 42 -7.10 8.49 4.92
N PRO A 43 -8.16 9.21 5.36
CA PRO A 43 -8.02 10.53 6.00
C PRO A 43 -7.24 10.50 7.32
N GLN A 44 -6.92 9.33 7.87
CA GLN A 44 -6.03 9.20 9.03
C GLN A 44 -4.55 9.25 8.66
N TYR A 45 -4.20 9.13 7.38
CA TYR A 45 -2.83 9.26 6.85
C TYR A 45 -1.80 8.32 7.50
N ASN A 46 -2.26 7.17 8.04
CA ASN A 46 -1.41 6.23 8.77
C ASN A 46 -0.32 5.61 7.89
N LEU A 47 -0.52 5.52 6.58
CA LEU A 47 0.46 4.95 5.65
C LEU A 47 1.53 5.98 5.27
N THR A 48 1.12 7.24 5.15
CA THR A 48 2.01 8.36 4.77
C THR A 48 3.01 8.71 5.88
N THR A 49 2.63 8.50 7.14
CA THR A 49 3.41 8.94 8.32
C THR A 49 4.30 7.85 8.93
N SER A 50 4.17 6.59 8.52
CA SER A 50 4.78 5.42 9.17
C SER A 50 5.91 4.76 8.38
#